data_AF-B4VL70-F1
#
_entry.id   AF-B4VL70-F1
#
_cell.length_a   1.000
_cell.length_b   1.000
_cell.length_c   1.000
_cell.angle_alpha   90.00
_cell.angle_beta   90.00
_cell.angle_gamma   90.00
#
_symmetry.space_group_name_H-M   'P 1'
#
loop_
_entity.id
_entity.type
_entity.pdbx_description
1 polymer ?
#
loop_
_entity_poly.entity_id
_entity_poly.type
_entity_poly.pdbx_seq_one_letter_code
_entity_poly.pdbx_strand_id
1 'polypeptide(L)'
;MDNTNIESVIPGDGIQDSVSDTLAEHFLQPSRPYLSVASKIAENYCDPKAAWHTLIEEKLIPEEFSQSPKRKFCVLDLSRRYPLNQVESIERYLYPPTISAVITFGSDANQMLEAEKLAIELGRRLEPWGGKAGDDIEWFCLSHKRPISLRFGPAFDCALYSLQYVLEEMEIEPNSLSPDHPQLPQFVNDVVRANVGWERAIEEELEVPGAYWPPSQVKWKLFSELLNPFEPVISLWQTGYVTKSSFFPDDPIIRFYTFQVDAPLLPRPKSAFHRHQ
;
A
#
# COMPACT_ATOMS: atom_id res chain seq x y z
N MET A 1 26.45 20.17 41.52
CA MET A 1 25.77 20.37 40.23
C MET A 1 25.17 19.03 39.90
N ASP A 2 23.91 18.85 40.28
CA ASP A 2 23.20 17.58 40.14
C ASP A 2 22.73 17.45 38.69
N ASN A 3 23.30 16.48 37.98
CA ASN A 3 22.80 16.01 36.70
C ASN A 3 21.56 15.16 36.96
N THR A 4 20.40 15.81 37.04
CA THR A 4 19.12 15.12 37.08
C THR A 4 18.87 14.54 35.69
N ASN A 5 19.19 13.26 35.50
CA ASN A 5 18.72 12.46 34.37
C ASN A 5 17.20 12.43 34.44
N ILE A 6 16.54 13.25 33.62
CA ILE A 6 15.11 13.15 33.39
C ILE A 6 14.95 12.01 32.38
N GLU A 7 14.71 10.81 32.87
CA GLU A 7 14.17 9.72 32.04
C GLU A 7 12.79 10.19 31.57
N SER A 8 12.72 10.68 30.33
CA SER A 8 11.46 10.98 29.67
C SER A 8 10.72 9.66 29.48
N VAL A 9 9.76 9.39 30.37
CA VAL A 9 8.81 8.30 30.18
C VAL A 9 7.92 8.70 29.01
N ILE A 10 8.23 8.19 27.81
CA ILE A 10 7.42 8.39 26.61
C ILE A 10 6.11 7.62 26.83
N PRO A 11 4.96 8.28 27.00
CA PRO A 11 3.68 7.60 27.17
C PRO A 11 3.18 7.20 25.77
N GLY A 12 3.59 6.03 25.28
CA GLY A 12 3.26 5.61 23.90
C GLY A 12 3.14 4.11 23.62
N ASP A 13 3.67 3.24 24.48
CA ASP A 13 3.89 1.82 24.12
C ASP A 13 2.61 1.04 23.74
N GLY A 14 1.45 1.37 24.32
CA GLY A 14 0.24 0.54 24.11
C GLY A 14 -0.47 0.69 22.76
N ILE A 15 -0.33 1.83 22.06
CA ILE A 15 -1.07 2.10 20.81
C ILE A 15 -0.26 1.67 19.59
N GLN A 16 1.07 1.80 19.62
CA GLN A 16 1.92 1.46 18.47
C GLN A 16 1.98 -0.04 18.20
N ASP A 17 2.04 -0.87 19.26
CA ASP A 17 2.01 -2.33 19.13
C ASP A 17 0.75 -2.79 18.39
N SER A 18 -0.39 -2.12 18.63
CA SER A 18 -1.67 -2.48 17.99
C SER A 18 -1.70 -2.27 16.47
N VAL A 19 -1.00 -1.25 15.96
CA VAL A 19 -0.96 -0.96 14.51
C VAL A 19 -0.09 -1.97 13.78
N SER A 20 1.10 -2.25 14.30
CA SER A 20 2.03 -3.22 13.73
C SER A 20 1.47 -4.64 13.74
N ASP A 21 0.79 -5.04 14.82
CA ASP A 21 0.12 -6.34 14.91
C ASP A 21 -1.00 -6.45 13.88
N THR A 22 -1.84 -5.42 13.76
CA THR A 22 -2.92 -5.35 12.76
C THR A 22 -2.35 -5.43 11.34
N LEU A 23 -1.25 -4.71 11.06
CA LEU A 23 -0.57 -4.78 9.77
C LEU A 23 0.00 -6.18 9.51
N ALA A 24 0.58 -6.85 10.51
CA ALA A 24 1.12 -8.18 10.35
C ALA A 24 0.05 -9.22 10.00
N GLU A 25 -1.16 -9.06 10.56
CA GLU A 25 -2.31 -9.90 10.26
C GLU A 25 -2.87 -9.63 8.85
N HIS A 26 -2.97 -8.37 8.45
CA HIS A 26 -3.69 -7.98 7.24
C HIS A 26 -2.82 -7.76 6.01
N PHE A 27 -1.52 -7.47 6.14
CA PHE A 27 -0.69 -7.07 5.02
C PHE A 27 -0.66 -8.15 3.92
N LEU A 28 -1.12 -7.80 2.71
CA LEU A 28 -1.35 -8.71 1.56
C LEU A 28 -2.38 -9.83 1.80
N GLN A 29 -3.19 -9.71 2.84
CA GLN A 29 -4.18 -10.68 3.30
C GLN A 29 -5.49 -9.95 3.63
N PRO A 30 -6.21 -9.43 2.62
CA PRO A 30 -7.48 -8.75 2.86
C PRO A 30 -8.48 -9.72 3.50
N SER A 31 -9.30 -9.20 4.41
CA SER A 31 -10.40 -9.96 4.98
C SER A 31 -11.43 -10.23 3.88
N ARG A 32 -11.87 -11.48 3.72
CA ARG A 32 -12.79 -11.88 2.64
C ARG A 32 -14.11 -12.40 3.19
N PRO A 33 -14.92 -11.56 3.85
CA PRO A 33 -16.11 -12.01 4.55
C PRO A 33 -17.16 -12.65 3.63
N TYR A 34 -17.20 -12.25 2.35
CA TYR A 34 -18.17 -12.76 1.37
C TYR A 34 -17.59 -13.87 0.48
N LEU A 35 -16.42 -14.43 0.80
CA LEU A 35 -15.76 -15.41 -0.05
C LEU A 35 -16.62 -16.62 -0.38
N SER A 36 -17.29 -17.20 0.62
CA SER A 36 -18.13 -18.40 0.45
C SER A 36 -19.33 -18.11 -0.45
N VAL A 37 -19.97 -16.94 -0.28
CA VAL A 37 -21.13 -16.51 -1.06
C VAL A 37 -20.71 -16.20 -2.50
N ALA A 38 -19.63 -15.44 -2.69
CA ALA A 38 -19.09 -15.10 -4.00
C ALA A 38 -18.68 -16.36 -4.79
N SER A 39 -18.04 -17.33 -4.12
CA SER A 39 -17.67 -18.62 -4.72
C SER A 39 -18.89 -19.40 -5.19
N LYS A 40 -19.89 -19.56 -4.32
CA LYS A 40 -21.13 -20.29 -4.63
C LYS A 40 -21.90 -19.68 -5.81
N ILE A 41 -21.95 -18.35 -5.90
CA ILE A 41 -22.57 -17.66 -7.04
C ILE A 41 -21.77 -17.95 -8.31
N ALA A 42 -20.45 -17.70 -8.27
CA ALA A 42 -19.57 -17.79 -9.43
C ALA A 42 -19.40 -19.21 -9.98
N GLU A 43 -19.56 -20.26 -9.17
CA GLU A 43 -19.55 -21.67 -9.58
C GLU A 43 -20.58 -22.01 -10.67
N ASN A 44 -21.66 -21.24 -10.78
CA ASN A 44 -22.71 -21.46 -11.79
C ASN A 44 -22.38 -20.87 -13.17
N TYR A 45 -21.20 -20.25 -13.34
CA TYR A 45 -20.85 -19.49 -14.52
C TYR A 45 -19.51 -19.93 -15.10
N CYS A 46 -19.45 -20.03 -16.43
CA CYS A 46 -18.20 -20.17 -17.18
C CYS A 46 -17.70 -18.81 -17.71
N ASP A 47 -18.60 -17.82 -17.85
CA ASP A 47 -18.29 -16.47 -18.31
C ASP A 47 -18.06 -15.54 -17.09
N PRO A 48 -16.83 -14.99 -16.91
CA PRO A 48 -16.54 -14.09 -15.81
C PRO A 48 -17.35 -12.79 -15.86
N LYS A 49 -17.74 -12.30 -17.04
CA LYS A 49 -18.55 -11.08 -17.16
C LYS A 49 -19.94 -11.30 -16.56
N ALA A 50 -20.59 -12.41 -16.91
CA ALA A 50 -21.89 -12.79 -16.36
C ALA A 50 -21.83 -12.99 -14.84
N ALA A 51 -20.82 -13.70 -14.35
CA ALA A 51 -20.62 -13.90 -12.90
C ALA A 51 -20.46 -12.57 -12.15
N TRP A 52 -19.63 -11.65 -12.68
CA TRP A 52 -19.42 -10.33 -12.10
C TRP A 52 -20.72 -9.51 -12.03
N HIS A 53 -21.53 -9.55 -13.10
CA HIS A 53 -22.81 -8.86 -13.13
C HIS A 53 -23.77 -9.41 -12.07
N THR A 54 -23.87 -10.74 -11.93
CA THR A 54 -24.73 -11.34 -10.91
C THR A 54 -24.28 -10.99 -9.49
N LEU A 55 -22.97 -10.90 -9.20
CA LEU A 55 -22.51 -10.43 -7.89
C LEU A 55 -22.93 -8.98 -7.58
N ILE A 56 -23.10 -8.14 -8.60
CA ILE A 56 -23.63 -6.77 -8.46
C ILE A 56 -25.14 -6.81 -8.23
N GLU A 57 -25.89 -7.61 -9.00
CA GLU A 57 -27.35 -7.77 -8.85
C GLU A 57 -27.72 -8.28 -7.44
N GLU A 58 -26.92 -9.22 -6.91
CA GLU A 58 -27.04 -9.76 -5.55
C GLU A 58 -26.50 -8.81 -4.46
N LYS A 59 -26.02 -7.63 -4.84
CA LYS A 59 -25.50 -6.58 -3.93
C LYS A 59 -24.28 -7.00 -3.10
N LEU A 60 -23.52 -7.99 -3.56
CA LEU A 60 -22.20 -8.30 -2.98
C LEU A 60 -21.15 -7.27 -3.41
N ILE A 61 -21.34 -6.70 -4.60
CA ILE A 61 -20.46 -5.68 -5.16
C ILE A 61 -21.28 -4.40 -5.38
N PRO A 62 -20.81 -3.23 -4.89
CA PRO A 62 -21.44 -1.95 -5.16
C PRO A 62 -21.57 -1.66 -6.66
N GLU A 63 -22.70 -1.09 -7.08
CA GLU A 63 -23.01 -0.85 -8.51
C GLU A 63 -21.97 0.02 -9.23
N GLU A 64 -21.32 0.94 -8.49
CA GLU A 64 -20.24 1.80 -8.97
C GLU A 64 -19.04 1.05 -9.56
N PHE A 65 -18.86 -0.23 -9.24
CA PHE A 65 -17.87 -1.08 -9.89
C PHE A 65 -18.15 -1.33 -11.38
N SER A 66 -19.42 -1.37 -11.79
CA SER A 66 -19.81 -1.52 -13.20
C SER A 66 -19.92 -0.20 -13.96
N GLN A 67 -20.17 0.90 -13.25
CA GLN A 67 -20.42 2.20 -13.86
C GLN A 67 -19.14 3.02 -14.08
N SER A 68 -18.04 2.69 -13.39
CA SER A 68 -16.79 3.45 -13.48
C SER A 68 -15.96 3.05 -14.71
N PRO A 69 -15.80 3.91 -15.74
CA PRO A 69 -14.92 3.63 -16.87
C PRO A 69 -13.43 3.70 -16.48
N LYS A 70 -13.11 4.35 -15.35
CA LYS A 70 -11.75 4.56 -14.82
C LYS A 70 -11.18 3.34 -14.10
N ARG A 71 -12.05 2.39 -13.72
CA ARG A 71 -11.64 1.16 -13.04
C ARG A 71 -11.38 0.06 -14.06
N LYS A 72 -10.18 -0.52 -14.00
CA LYS A 72 -9.76 -1.66 -14.81
C LYS A 72 -9.32 -2.81 -13.94
N PHE A 73 -9.52 -4.02 -14.44
CA PHE A 73 -9.12 -5.25 -13.80
C PHE A 73 -8.15 -6.02 -14.68
N CYS A 74 -7.19 -6.66 -14.01
CA CYS A 74 -6.11 -7.41 -14.62
C CYS A 74 -5.83 -8.69 -13.80
N VAL A 75 -5.33 -9.73 -14.47
CA VAL A 75 -4.74 -10.89 -13.81
C VAL A 75 -3.28 -10.97 -14.21
N LEU A 76 -2.40 -11.00 -13.22
CA LEU A 76 -0.97 -11.14 -13.45
C LEU A 76 -0.53 -12.57 -13.13
N ASP A 77 -0.07 -13.28 -14.17
CA ASP A 77 0.52 -14.61 -14.01
C ASP A 77 1.94 -14.51 -13.44
N LEU A 78 2.07 -14.84 -12.15
CA LEU A 78 3.33 -14.83 -11.43
C LEU A 78 4.04 -16.19 -11.44
N SER A 79 3.53 -17.21 -12.15
CA SER A 79 4.21 -18.50 -12.27
C SER A 79 5.57 -18.37 -12.98
N ARG A 80 5.68 -17.43 -13.93
CA ARG A 80 6.88 -17.21 -14.77
C ARG A 80 7.88 -16.28 -14.08
N ARG A 81 9.19 -16.40 -14.37
CA ARG A 81 10.27 -15.71 -13.62
C ARG A 81 10.31 -14.17 -13.75
N TYR A 82 9.79 -13.57 -14.82
CA TYR A 82 9.93 -12.11 -15.08
C TYR A 82 8.60 -11.36 -15.32
N PRO A 83 7.68 -11.33 -14.36
CA PRO A 83 6.34 -10.78 -14.59
C PRO A 83 6.23 -9.25 -14.45
N LEU A 84 7.10 -8.60 -13.66
CA LEU A 84 6.90 -7.17 -13.34
C LEU A 84 7.22 -6.21 -14.49
N ASN A 85 8.07 -6.61 -15.45
CA ASN A 85 8.34 -5.81 -16.65
C ASN A 85 7.21 -5.95 -17.69
N GLN A 86 6.23 -6.82 -17.44
CA GLN A 86 5.12 -7.08 -18.36
C GLN A 86 3.84 -6.34 -17.98
N VAL A 87 3.82 -5.58 -16.87
CA VAL A 87 2.61 -4.88 -16.39
C VAL A 87 1.98 -4.01 -17.48
N GLU A 88 2.80 -3.34 -18.29
CA GLU A 88 2.32 -2.51 -19.40
C GLU A 88 1.61 -3.33 -20.48
N SER A 89 2.08 -4.55 -20.75
CA SER A 89 1.53 -5.45 -21.79
C SER A 89 0.28 -6.22 -21.37
N ILE A 90 -0.15 -6.11 -20.11
CA ILE A 90 -1.34 -6.82 -19.61
C ILE A 90 -2.60 -6.13 -20.11
N GLU A 91 -3.52 -6.92 -20.64
CA GLU A 91 -4.82 -6.42 -21.08
C GLU A 91 -5.67 -5.99 -19.87
N ARG A 92 -6.40 -4.88 -20.05
CA ARG A 92 -7.19 -4.21 -19.02
C ARG A 92 -8.67 -4.34 -19.34
N TYR A 93 -9.44 -4.86 -18.40
CA TYR A 93 -10.85 -5.16 -18.60
C TYR A 93 -11.73 -4.32 -17.67
N LEU A 94 -12.99 -4.08 -18.06
CA LEU A 94 -13.98 -3.40 -17.19
C LEU A 94 -14.55 -4.30 -16.09
N TYR A 95 -14.20 -5.59 -16.11
CA TYR A 95 -14.59 -6.61 -15.13
C TYR A 95 -13.41 -7.59 -14.95
N PRO A 96 -13.34 -8.34 -13.84
CA PRO A 96 -12.24 -9.29 -13.65
C PRO A 96 -12.23 -10.37 -14.74
N PRO A 97 -11.10 -10.61 -15.42
CA PRO A 97 -11.09 -11.43 -16.65
C PRO A 97 -11.18 -12.94 -16.42
N THR A 98 -11.23 -13.41 -15.17
CA THR A 98 -11.34 -14.84 -14.83
C THR A 98 -12.31 -15.06 -13.68
N ILE A 99 -12.94 -16.24 -13.62
CA ILE A 99 -13.86 -16.60 -12.51
C ILE A 99 -13.16 -16.49 -11.16
N SER A 100 -11.89 -16.91 -11.05
CA SER A 100 -11.18 -16.78 -9.79
C SER A 100 -10.88 -15.33 -9.40
N ALA A 101 -10.62 -14.44 -10.37
CA ALA A 101 -10.49 -13.01 -10.08
C ALA A 101 -11.84 -12.39 -9.69
N VAL A 102 -12.96 -12.82 -10.31
CA VAL A 102 -14.32 -12.44 -9.91
C VAL A 102 -14.58 -12.80 -8.45
N ILE A 103 -14.29 -14.04 -8.05
CA ILE A 103 -14.43 -14.49 -6.65
C ILE A 103 -13.52 -13.68 -5.72
N THR A 104 -12.26 -13.48 -6.13
CA THR A 104 -11.27 -12.75 -5.33
C THR A 104 -11.74 -11.33 -5.06
N PHE A 105 -12.06 -10.54 -6.08
CA PHE A 105 -12.49 -9.15 -5.87
C PHE A 105 -13.91 -9.06 -5.28
N GLY A 106 -14.84 -9.91 -5.71
CA GLY A 106 -16.21 -9.91 -5.22
C GLY A 106 -16.36 -10.35 -3.75
N SER A 107 -15.34 -10.98 -3.17
CA SER A 107 -15.36 -11.40 -1.76
C SER A 107 -15.20 -10.26 -0.75
N ASP A 108 -14.79 -9.06 -1.21
CA ASP A 108 -14.44 -7.93 -0.34
C ASP A 108 -14.44 -6.58 -1.08
N ALA A 109 -15.52 -6.29 -1.81
CA ALA A 109 -15.61 -5.07 -2.61
C ALA A 109 -15.60 -3.77 -1.77
N ASN A 110 -16.04 -3.81 -0.51
CA ASN A 110 -16.08 -2.63 0.35
C ASN A 110 -14.69 -2.15 0.77
N GLN A 111 -13.81 -3.06 1.20
CA GLN A 111 -12.45 -2.68 1.56
C GLN A 111 -11.62 -2.30 0.33
N MET A 112 -11.96 -2.83 -0.85
CA MET A 112 -11.40 -2.33 -2.11
C MET A 112 -11.71 -0.84 -2.32
N LEU A 113 -12.96 -0.41 -2.12
CA LEU A 113 -13.32 1.01 -2.23
C LEU A 113 -12.64 1.89 -1.19
N GLU A 114 -12.50 1.40 0.05
CA GLU A 114 -11.73 2.14 1.07
C GLU A 114 -10.25 2.25 0.67
N ALA A 115 -9.66 1.19 0.12
CA ALA A 115 -8.29 1.23 -0.40
C ALA A 115 -8.14 2.24 -1.56
N GLU A 116 -9.11 2.32 -2.48
CA GLU A 116 -9.15 3.34 -3.54
C GLU A 116 -9.15 4.76 -2.97
N LYS A 117 -10.04 5.04 -2.03
CA LYS A 117 -10.16 6.33 -1.36
C LYS A 117 -8.85 6.71 -0.65
N LEU A 118 -8.22 5.78 0.07
CA LEU A 118 -6.97 6.00 0.78
C LEU A 118 -5.80 6.26 -0.18
N ALA A 119 -5.73 5.57 -1.31
CA ALA A 119 -4.68 5.83 -2.30
C ALA A 119 -4.87 7.18 -3.03
N ILE A 120 -6.11 7.58 -3.30
CA ILE A 120 -6.41 8.92 -3.84
C ILE A 120 -5.99 9.99 -2.83
N GLU A 121 -6.30 9.78 -1.55
CA GLU A 121 -5.88 10.68 -0.46
C GLU A 121 -4.35 10.75 -0.35
N LEU A 122 -3.65 9.62 -0.40
CA LEU A 122 -2.20 9.58 -0.47
C LEU A 122 -1.68 10.43 -1.65
N GLY A 123 -2.26 10.26 -2.84
CA GLY A 123 -1.92 11.06 -4.01
C GLY A 123 -2.06 12.56 -3.77
N ARG A 124 -3.15 13.00 -3.12
CA ARG A 124 -3.36 14.41 -2.74
C ARG A 124 -2.33 14.91 -1.72
N ARG A 125 -2.03 14.13 -0.68
CA ARG A 125 -1.02 14.49 0.33
C ARG A 125 0.39 14.59 -0.26
N LEU A 126 0.65 13.90 -1.38
CA LEU A 126 1.91 13.95 -2.11
C LEU A 126 1.99 15.08 -3.15
N GLU A 127 0.91 15.80 -3.47
CA GLU A 127 0.96 16.90 -4.45
C GLU A 127 1.97 18.01 -4.08
N PRO A 128 2.04 18.50 -2.83
CA PRO A 128 3.05 19.48 -2.42
C PRO A 128 4.49 18.97 -2.57
N TRP A 129 4.67 17.64 -2.58
CA TRP A 129 5.94 16.94 -2.73
C TRP A 129 6.28 16.63 -4.20
N GLY A 130 5.52 17.19 -5.14
CA GLY A 130 5.71 16.99 -6.59
C GLY A 130 5.00 15.75 -7.15
N GLY A 131 4.15 15.10 -6.35
CA GLY A 131 3.26 14.04 -6.81
C GLY A 131 2.07 14.59 -7.59
N LYS A 132 1.27 13.69 -8.15
CA LYS A 132 0.00 13.97 -8.81
C LYS A 132 -1.03 12.95 -8.38
N ALA A 133 -2.16 13.42 -7.86
CA ALA A 133 -3.28 12.55 -7.55
C ALA A 133 -3.83 11.90 -8.81
N GLY A 134 -3.95 10.58 -8.77
CA GLY A 134 -4.59 9.76 -9.79
C GLY A 134 -6.07 9.56 -9.55
N ASP A 135 -6.82 9.35 -10.62
CA ASP A 135 -8.22 8.91 -10.56
C ASP A 135 -8.51 7.68 -11.43
N ASP A 136 -7.57 7.26 -12.27
CA ASP A 136 -7.58 5.97 -12.97
C ASP A 136 -7.07 4.86 -12.04
N ILE A 137 -7.78 3.74 -12.02
CA ILE A 137 -7.59 2.67 -11.04
C ILE A 137 -7.42 1.33 -11.75
N GLU A 138 -6.35 0.61 -11.45
CA GLU A 138 -6.09 -0.74 -11.95
C GLU A 138 -5.98 -1.74 -10.80
N TRP A 139 -6.83 -2.76 -10.82
CA TRP A 139 -6.81 -3.86 -9.87
C TRP A 139 -6.12 -5.09 -10.47
N PHE A 140 -5.00 -5.50 -9.88
CA PHE A 140 -4.26 -6.69 -10.28
C PHE A 140 -4.52 -7.85 -9.31
N CYS A 141 -5.09 -8.94 -9.84
CA CYS A 141 -5.17 -10.21 -9.15
C CYS A 141 -3.92 -11.04 -9.47
N LEU A 142 -3.14 -11.35 -8.45
CA LEU A 142 -1.88 -12.07 -8.54
C LEU A 142 -2.12 -13.57 -8.39
N SER A 143 -1.83 -14.33 -9.43
CA SER A 143 -2.05 -15.78 -9.46
C SER A 143 -1.19 -16.60 -8.48
N HIS A 144 -0.04 -16.09 -8.03
CA HIS A 144 0.88 -16.80 -7.13
C HIS A 144 1.40 -15.87 -6.03
N LYS A 145 1.66 -16.42 -4.86
CA LYS A 145 2.25 -15.67 -3.75
C LYS A 145 3.75 -15.43 -4.02
N ARG A 146 4.11 -14.20 -4.40
CA ARG A 146 5.49 -13.73 -4.55
C ARG A 146 5.70 -12.37 -3.90
N PRO A 147 6.92 -12.08 -3.42
CA PRO A 147 7.28 -10.71 -3.08
C PRO A 147 7.06 -9.78 -4.26
N ILE A 148 6.41 -8.66 -4.01
CA ILE A 148 6.23 -7.57 -4.96
C ILE A 148 6.97 -6.35 -4.43
N SER A 149 7.68 -5.64 -5.31
CA SER A 149 8.29 -4.37 -4.94
C SER A 149 7.19 -3.33 -4.81
N LEU A 150 6.98 -2.83 -3.60
CA LEU A 150 6.12 -1.69 -3.33
C LEU A 150 7.00 -0.45 -3.28
N ARG A 151 6.83 0.43 -4.27
CA ARG A 151 7.48 1.74 -4.32
C ARG A 151 6.40 2.76 -4.62
N PHE A 152 6.38 3.84 -3.84
CA PHE A 152 5.43 4.94 -3.96
C PHE A 152 5.96 6.10 -4.82
N GLY A 153 7.19 5.99 -5.31
CA GLY A 153 7.79 6.92 -6.25
C GLY A 153 8.51 8.11 -5.60
N PRO A 154 9.08 9.00 -6.42
CA PRO A 154 10.00 10.04 -5.95
C PRO A 154 9.40 11.04 -4.97
N ALA A 155 8.11 11.38 -5.11
CA ALA A 155 7.45 12.33 -4.20
C ALA A 155 7.35 11.78 -2.77
N PHE A 156 7.01 10.50 -2.65
CA PHE A 156 6.97 9.81 -1.36
C PHE A 156 8.37 9.66 -0.76
N ASP A 157 9.34 9.24 -1.56
CA ASP A 157 10.75 9.12 -1.15
C ASP A 157 11.29 10.49 -0.67
N CYS A 158 10.92 11.59 -1.34
CA CYS A 158 11.29 12.95 -0.94
C CYS A 158 10.73 13.33 0.45
N ALA A 159 9.45 13.04 0.70
CA ALA A 159 8.85 13.27 2.02
C ALA A 159 9.54 12.43 3.11
N LEU A 160 9.80 11.16 2.83
CA LEU A 160 10.48 10.24 3.74
C LEU A 160 11.90 10.71 4.08
N TYR A 161 12.73 11.01 3.07
CA TYR A 161 14.10 11.42 3.31
C TYR A 161 14.21 12.82 3.94
N SER A 162 13.29 13.73 3.63
CA SER A 162 13.23 15.05 4.28
C SER A 162 12.94 14.90 5.78
N LEU A 163 12.02 14.00 6.15
CA LEU A 163 11.72 13.67 7.53
C LEU A 163 12.91 13.01 8.23
N GLN A 164 13.49 11.96 7.63
CA GLN A 164 14.64 11.25 8.21
C GLN A 164 15.80 12.21 8.48
N TYR A 165 16.10 13.10 7.53
CA TYR A 165 17.16 14.10 7.68
C TYR A 165 16.96 15.00 8.90
N VAL A 166 15.76 15.59 9.04
CA VAL A 166 15.54 16.55 10.12
C VAL A 166 15.56 15.87 11.49
N LEU A 167 15.09 14.62 11.58
CA LEU A 167 15.15 13.83 12.80
C LEU A 167 16.60 13.48 13.16
N GLU A 168 17.42 13.11 12.18
CA GLU A 168 18.85 12.82 12.37
C GLU A 168 19.63 14.06 12.84
N GLU A 169 19.34 15.26 12.30
CA GLU A 169 19.93 16.52 12.75
C GLU A 169 19.56 16.86 14.21
N MET A 170 18.42 16.34 14.69
CA MET A 170 17.98 16.44 16.09
C MET A 170 18.48 15.29 16.96
N GLU A 171 19.42 14.47 16.46
CA GLU A 171 19.96 13.28 17.12
C GLU A 171 18.89 12.21 17.45
N ILE A 172 17.75 12.23 16.74
CA ILE A 172 16.68 11.23 16.87
C ILE A 172 16.93 10.13 15.84
N GLU A 173 17.33 8.95 16.31
CA GLU A 173 17.54 7.79 15.44
C GLU A 173 16.18 7.25 14.93
N PRO A 174 15.91 7.20 13.60
CA PRO A 174 14.63 6.71 13.11
C PRO A 174 14.26 5.29 13.57
N ASN A 175 15.26 4.44 13.79
CA ASN A 175 15.05 3.06 14.29
C ASN A 175 14.58 3.01 15.74
N SER A 176 14.79 4.05 16.54
CA SER A 176 14.34 4.10 17.93
C SER A 176 12.89 4.57 18.07
N LEU A 177 12.28 5.07 17.00
CA LEU A 177 10.90 5.58 17.01
C LEU A 177 9.85 4.49 17.16
N SER A 178 10.12 3.30 16.61
CA SER A 178 9.24 2.14 16.69
C SER A 178 10.03 0.86 16.43
N PRO A 179 9.83 -0.20 17.23
CA PRO A 179 10.50 -1.48 17.03
C PRO A 179 10.07 -2.13 15.71
N ASP A 180 10.97 -2.92 15.10
CA ASP A 180 10.59 -3.73 13.94
C ASP A 180 9.61 -4.83 14.34
N HIS A 181 8.52 -4.99 13.59
CA HIS A 181 7.70 -6.18 13.70
C HIS A 181 8.31 -7.31 12.84
N PRO A 182 8.62 -8.50 13.41
CA PRO A 182 9.41 -9.53 12.73
C PRO A 182 8.71 -10.19 11.53
N GLN A 183 7.39 -10.05 11.42
CA GLN A 183 6.60 -10.58 10.31
C GLN A 183 6.41 -9.58 9.17
N LEU A 184 6.72 -8.30 9.41
CA LEU A 184 6.56 -7.25 8.42
C LEU A 184 7.84 -7.07 7.59
N PRO A 185 7.72 -6.80 6.28
CA PRO A 185 8.86 -6.39 5.48
C PRO A 185 9.46 -5.08 5.99
N GLN A 186 10.77 -4.88 5.81
CA GLN A 186 11.47 -3.67 6.27
C GLN A 186 10.80 -2.38 5.82
N PHE A 187 10.39 -2.28 4.55
CA PHE A 187 9.75 -1.06 4.04
C PHE A 187 8.41 -0.75 4.72
N VAL A 188 7.71 -1.74 5.28
CA VAL A 188 6.48 -1.50 6.07
C VAL A 188 6.87 -0.91 7.41
N ASN A 189 7.87 -1.48 8.09
CA ASN A 189 8.39 -0.94 9.36
C ASN A 189 8.93 0.49 9.18
N ASP A 190 9.61 0.76 8.07
CA ASP A 190 10.14 2.09 7.77
C ASP A 190 9.02 3.14 7.63
N VAL A 191 7.88 2.77 7.02
CA VAL A 191 6.71 3.66 6.90
C VAL A 191 6.00 3.85 8.25
N VAL A 192 5.93 2.81 9.09
CA VAL A 192 5.41 2.93 10.46
C VAL A 192 6.27 3.90 11.28
N ARG A 193 7.60 3.77 11.23
CA ARG A 193 8.55 4.70 11.86
C ARG A 193 8.42 6.11 11.31
N ALA A 194 8.28 6.26 9.99
CA ALA A 194 8.08 7.56 9.37
C ALA A 194 6.77 8.22 9.84
N ASN A 195 5.71 7.46 10.03
CA ASN A 195 4.46 7.98 10.59
C ASN A 195 4.64 8.49 12.02
N VAL A 196 5.31 7.73 12.89
CA VAL A 196 5.64 8.17 14.26
C VAL A 196 6.59 9.37 14.25
N GLY A 197 7.60 9.35 13.37
CA GLY A 197 8.56 10.43 13.20
C GLY A 197 7.91 11.73 12.72
N TRP A 198 6.86 11.65 11.90
CA TRP A 198 6.10 12.82 11.49
C TRP A 198 5.40 13.49 12.67
N GLU A 199 4.74 12.72 13.53
CA GLU A 199 4.14 13.25 14.76
C GLU A 199 5.20 13.86 15.68
N ARG A 200 6.36 13.19 15.80
CA ARG A 200 7.50 13.72 16.56
C ARG A 200 8.00 15.05 15.99
N ALA A 201 8.07 15.18 14.66
CA ALA A 201 8.45 16.42 13.99
C ALA A 201 7.44 17.54 14.21
N ILE A 202 6.13 17.22 14.32
CA ILE A 202 5.09 18.18 14.69
C ILE A 202 5.28 18.65 16.14
N GLU A 203 5.50 17.74 17.08
CA GLU A 203 5.71 18.04 18.51
C GLU A 203 6.91 18.96 18.75
N GLU A 204 7.99 18.73 18.01
CA GLU A 204 9.24 19.49 18.12
C GLU A 204 9.25 20.74 17.21
N GLU A 205 8.11 21.08 16.60
CA GLU A 205 7.94 22.23 15.70
C GLU A 205 9.00 22.28 14.57
N LEU A 206 9.36 21.11 14.02
CA LEU A 206 10.39 21.00 12.99
C LEU A 206 9.88 21.48 11.63
N GLU A 207 10.81 21.99 10.82
CA GLU A 207 10.58 22.40 9.45
C GLU A 207 11.12 21.38 8.44
N VAL A 208 10.51 21.32 7.25
CA VAL A 208 11.04 20.56 6.13
C VAL A 208 12.37 21.17 5.68
N PRO A 209 13.48 20.41 5.74
CA PRO A 209 14.82 20.93 5.45
C PRO A 209 14.98 21.24 3.96
N GLY A 210 16.01 22.01 3.61
CA GLY A 210 16.42 22.20 2.21
C GLY A 210 17.22 21.03 1.62
N ALA A 211 17.58 20.04 2.45
CA ALA A 211 18.26 18.81 2.04
C ALA A 211 17.34 17.93 1.18
N TYR A 212 17.90 17.09 0.29
CA TYR A 212 17.15 16.22 -0.63
C TYR A 212 16.27 16.94 -1.67
N TRP A 213 16.51 18.24 -1.88
CA TRP A 213 15.85 19.06 -2.91
C TRP A 213 14.31 18.99 -2.92
N PRO A 214 13.63 19.17 -1.78
CA PRO A 214 12.18 19.20 -1.78
C PRO A 214 11.66 20.38 -2.61
N PRO A 215 10.46 20.26 -3.19
CA PRO A 215 9.83 21.37 -3.89
C PRO A 215 9.75 22.62 -3.02
N SER A 216 9.85 23.80 -3.64
CA SER A 216 9.75 25.08 -2.93
C SER A 216 8.42 25.28 -2.21
N GLN A 217 7.40 24.47 -2.52
CA GLN A 217 6.08 24.50 -1.90
C GLN A 217 6.05 23.92 -0.47
N VAL A 218 6.98 23.03 -0.14
CA VAL A 218 7.09 22.38 1.18
C VAL A 218 8.36 22.77 1.93
N LYS A 219 9.42 23.16 1.21
CA LYS A 219 10.69 23.59 1.79
C LYS A 219 10.49 24.70 2.82
N TRP A 220 11.04 24.52 4.03
CA TRP A 220 10.95 25.43 5.18
C TRP A 220 9.54 25.64 5.75
N LYS A 221 8.58 24.78 5.42
CA LYS A 221 7.30 24.73 6.14
C LYS A 221 7.42 23.85 7.35
N LEU A 222 6.62 24.14 8.38
CA LEU A 222 6.49 23.24 9.52
C LEU A 222 5.83 21.94 9.07
N PHE A 223 6.25 20.81 9.65
CA PHE A 223 5.57 19.53 9.41
C PHE A 223 4.08 19.57 9.82
N SER A 224 3.73 20.43 10.78
CA SER A 224 2.34 20.66 11.23
C SER A 224 1.45 21.40 10.21
N GLU A 225 2.06 22.09 9.24
CA GLU A 225 1.36 22.75 8.14
C GLU A 225 1.10 21.81 6.95
N LEU A 226 1.62 20.58 7.02
CA LEU A 226 1.55 19.59 5.95
C LEU A 226 0.78 18.36 6.42
N LEU A 227 0.02 17.76 5.50
CA LEU A 227 -0.67 16.50 5.78
C LEU A 227 0.32 15.34 5.72
N ASN A 228 0.33 14.49 6.76
CA ASN A 228 1.20 13.32 6.87
C ASN A 228 0.90 12.30 5.75
N PRO A 229 1.82 12.05 4.79
CA PRO A 229 1.55 11.12 3.69
C PRO A 229 1.67 9.64 4.10
N PHE A 230 2.20 9.32 5.28
CA PHE A 230 2.39 7.94 5.74
C PHE A 230 1.13 7.33 6.34
N GLU A 231 0.31 8.14 6.99
CA GLU A 231 -0.97 7.72 7.59
C GLU A 231 -1.90 6.99 6.58
N PRO A 232 -2.22 7.54 5.37
CA PRO A 232 -3.07 6.82 4.43
C PRO A 232 -2.44 5.53 3.89
N VAL A 233 -1.10 5.41 3.88
CA VAL A 233 -0.42 4.16 3.48
C VAL A 233 -0.66 3.06 4.52
N ILE A 234 -0.50 3.40 5.80
CA ILE A 234 -0.75 2.45 6.91
C ILE A 234 -2.20 1.98 6.89
N SER A 235 -3.15 2.93 6.82
CA SER A 235 -4.58 2.62 6.73
C SER A 235 -4.90 1.78 5.49
N LEU A 236 -4.26 2.06 4.35
CA LEU A 236 -4.44 1.27 3.12
C LEU A 236 -3.97 -0.16 3.34
N TRP A 237 -2.82 -0.39 3.96
CA TRP A 237 -2.32 -1.73 4.23
C TRP A 237 -3.16 -2.51 5.24
N GLN A 238 -3.84 -1.84 6.17
CA GLN A 238 -4.79 -2.48 7.08
C GLN A 238 -6.03 -3.05 6.35
N THR A 239 -6.36 -2.56 5.15
CA THR A 239 -7.38 -3.21 4.30
C THR A 239 -6.91 -4.56 3.75
N GLY A 240 -5.60 -4.83 3.82
CA GLY A 240 -4.92 -5.99 3.26
C GLY A 240 -4.63 -5.90 1.76
N TYR A 241 -5.05 -4.82 1.11
CA TYR A 241 -4.59 -4.46 -0.22
C TYR A 241 -3.28 -3.69 -0.14
N VAL A 242 -2.54 -3.69 -1.25
CA VAL A 242 -1.35 -2.84 -1.38
C VAL A 242 -1.38 -2.11 -2.70
N THR A 243 -0.74 -0.95 -2.76
CA THR A 243 -0.62 -0.16 -3.98
C THR A 243 0.84 -0.05 -4.44
N LYS A 244 1.03 0.01 -5.76
CA LYS A 244 2.30 0.36 -6.41
C LYS A 244 2.01 1.48 -7.40
N SER A 245 1.96 2.69 -6.89
CA SER A 245 1.65 3.90 -7.65
C SER A 245 2.81 4.86 -7.46
N SER A 246 3.39 5.36 -8.54
CA SER A 246 4.51 6.30 -8.47
C SER A 246 4.06 7.72 -8.13
N PHE A 247 2.75 7.98 -8.27
CA PHE A 247 2.13 9.31 -8.22
C PHE A 247 2.89 10.34 -9.06
N PHE A 248 3.57 9.88 -10.12
CA PHE A 248 4.35 10.74 -10.98
C PHE A 248 3.42 11.39 -12.01
N PRO A 249 3.66 12.65 -12.44
CA PRO A 249 2.76 13.33 -13.37
C PRO A 249 2.46 12.58 -14.68
N ASP A 250 3.43 11.77 -15.14
CA ASP A 250 3.35 10.99 -16.38
C ASP A 250 2.68 9.61 -16.21
N ASP A 251 2.50 9.14 -14.97
CA ASP A 251 1.83 7.88 -14.66
C ASP A 251 0.94 8.04 -13.41
N PRO A 252 -0.18 8.79 -13.54
CA PRO A 252 -1.10 9.03 -12.44
C PRO A 252 -2.00 7.82 -12.15
N ILE A 253 -1.73 6.64 -12.70
CA ILE A 253 -2.59 5.46 -12.51
C ILE A 253 -2.32 4.86 -11.14
N ILE A 254 -3.39 4.65 -10.36
CA ILE A 254 -3.31 3.97 -9.07
C ILE A 254 -3.46 2.48 -9.29
N ARG A 255 -2.41 1.72 -8.97
CA ARG A 255 -2.40 0.26 -9.15
C ARG A 255 -2.49 -0.45 -7.82
N PHE A 256 -3.46 -1.34 -7.69
CA PHE A 256 -3.66 -2.18 -6.51
C PHE A 256 -3.34 -3.64 -6.80
N TYR A 257 -2.90 -4.34 -5.77
CA TYR A 257 -2.51 -5.74 -5.86
C TYR A 257 -3.15 -6.54 -4.73
N THR A 258 -3.62 -7.73 -5.08
CA THR A 258 -4.05 -8.75 -4.13
C THR A 258 -3.73 -10.13 -4.68
N PHE A 259 -3.50 -11.11 -3.81
CA PHE A 259 -3.39 -12.48 -4.25
C PHE A 259 -4.77 -13.09 -4.48
N GLN A 260 -4.85 -13.92 -5.53
CA GLN A 260 -5.97 -14.82 -5.73
C GLN A 260 -6.18 -15.67 -4.46
N VAL A 261 -7.43 -15.95 -4.09
CA VAL A 261 -7.80 -16.67 -2.86
C VAL A 261 -6.98 -17.95 -2.64
N ASP A 262 -6.78 -18.72 -3.72
CA ASP A 262 -6.05 -19.99 -3.71
C ASP A 262 -4.67 -19.90 -4.38
N ALA A 263 -4.08 -18.69 -4.44
CA ALA A 263 -2.77 -18.49 -5.05
C ALA A 263 -1.71 -19.40 -4.41
N PRO A 264 -1.11 -20.34 -5.16
CA PRO A 264 -0.11 -21.22 -4.59
C PRO A 264 1.15 -20.44 -4.20
N LEU A 265 1.80 -20.91 -3.15
CA LEU A 265 3.17 -20.51 -2.83
C LEU A 265 4.09 -21.09 -3.90
N LEU A 266 4.91 -20.24 -4.51
CA LEU A 266 5.92 -20.75 -5.43
C LEU A 266 7.06 -21.38 -4.65
N PRO A 267 7.57 -22.55 -5.10
CA PRO A 267 8.75 -23.13 -4.49
C PRO A 267 9.88 -22.10 -4.59
N ARG A 268 10.52 -21.79 -3.45
CA ARG A 268 11.69 -20.93 -3.43
C ARG A 268 12.66 -21.48 -4.47
N PRO A 269 13.14 -20.67 -5.44
CA PRO A 269 14.12 -21.15 -6.40
C PRO A 269 15.25 -21.74 -5.58
N LYS A 270 15.52 -23.04 -5.74
CA LYS A 270 16.71 -23.66 -5.15
C LYS A 270 17.85 -22.77 -5.59
N SER A 271 18.44 -22.03 -4.65
CA SER A 271 19.52 -21.13 -4.96
C SER A 271 20.57 -22.00 -5.61
N ALA A 272 20.74 -21.83 -6.93
CA ALA A 272 21.83 -22.44 -7.65
C ALA A 272 23.08 -21.67 -7.22
N PHE A 273 23.48 -21.84 -5.95
CA PHE A 273 24.83 -21.60 -5.49
C PHE A 273 25.70 -22.67 -6.13
N HIS A 274 25.86 -22.59 -7.45
CA HIS A 274 27.11 -23.02 -8.05
C HIS A 274 28.16 -22.02 -7.56
N ARG A 275 28.74 -22.35 -6.41
CA ARG A 275 30.09 -21.89 -6.08
C ARG A 275 30.95 -22.40 -7.23
N HIS A 276 31.33 -21.50 -8.14
CA HIS A 276 32.50 -21.72 -8.95
C HIS A 276 33.67 -21.79 -7.97
N GLN A 277 34.13 -23.01 -7.70
CA GLN A 277 35.44 -23.30 -7.12
C GLN A 277 36.49 -23.17 -8.23
#